data_AF-A0A317EP97-F1
#
_entry.id   AF-A0A317EP97-F1
#
_cell.length_a   1.000
_cell.length_b   1.000
_cell.length_c   1.000
_cell.angle_alpha   90.00
_cell.angle_beta   90.00
_cell.angle_gamma   90.00
#
_symmetry.space_group_name_H-M   'P 1'
#
loop_
_entity.id
_entity.type
_entity.pdbx_description
1 polymer ?
#
loop_
_entity_poly.entity_id
_entity_poly.type
_entity_poly.pdbx_seq_one_letter_code
_entity_poly.pdbx_strand_id
1 'polypeptide(L)'
;MKKLVLILIFSILFSVSYGQKKENVDVKNIKCSILNFLNWYRLDEVLDTTKENYPEKEFHPIIVRERVDTMIKLSIDMVAVENYLGHIKSSNYVSESFINNLRQYHQKIADEIRNSKPYPASAGEFAIPGLNCDVIFGFEPEEILDHIKEGRFAKIRIIYDKAMVKFDISRFNQSVFTLTKTNGIWLIDYLGFDLTNFDEYDKKSRLRK
;
A
#
# COMPACT_ATOMS: atom_id res chain seq x y z
N MET A 1 61.12 9.63 9.26
CA MET A 1 60.07 8.63 9.57
C MET A 1 58.78 9.26 10.12
N LYS A 2 58.82 10.12 11.15
CA LYS A 2 57.59 10.74 11.72
C LYS A 2 56.70 11.47 10.70
N LYS A 3 57.28 12.19 9.73
CA LYS A 3 56.53 12.89 8.66
C LYS A 3 55.82 11.94 7.68
N LEU A 4 56.42 10.80 7.37
CA LEU A 4 55.84 9.78 6.47
C LEU A 4 54.64 9.08 7.12
N VAL A 5 54.74 8.77 8.42
CA VAL A 5 53.63 8.18 9.18
C VAL A 5 52.43 9.14 9.22
N LEU A 6 52.68 10.44 9.39
CA LEU A 6 51.61 11.44 9.42
C LEU A 6 50.87 11.56 8.08
N ILE A 7 51.60 11.54 6.96
CA ILE A 7 51.02 11.55 5.61
C ILE A 7 50.16 10.30 5.40
N LEU A 8 50.64 9.13 5.82
CA LEU A 8 49.90 7.87 5.67
C LEU A 8 48.60 7.88 6.47
N ILE A 9 48.61 8.39 7.70
CA ILE A 9 47.41 8.54 8.54
C ILE A 9 46.41 9.51 7.88
N PHE A 10 46.87 10.64 7.36
CA PHE A 10 46.01 11.60 6.67
C PHE A 10 45.40 11.01 5.39
N SER A 11 46.17 10.25 4.60
CA SER A 11 45.66 9.58 3.40
C SER A 11 44.58 8.55 3.74
N ILE A 12 44.77 7.74 4.79
CA ILE A 12 43.78 6.75 5.24
C ILE A 12 42.49 7.45 5.71
N LEU A 13 42.60 8.52 6.50
CA LEU A 13 41.43 9.27 6.98
C LEU A 13 40.66 9.94 5.83
N PHE A 14 41.36 10.45 4.81
CA PHE A 14 40.73 10.98 3.59
C PHE A 14 40.01 9.89 2.80
N SER A 15 40.61 8.71 2.64
CA SER A 15 39.99 7.57 1.95
C SER A 15 38.74 7.05 2.67
N VAL A 16 38.75 7.01 4.00
CA VAL A 16 37.59 6.59 4.81
C VAL A 16 36.44 7.58 4.67
N SER A 17 36.73 8.88 4.58
CA SER A 17 35.72 9.93 4.41
C SER A 17 35.07 9.90 3.03
N TYR A 18 35.83 9.63 1.95
CA TYR A 18 35.29 9.44 0.60
C TYR A 18 34.61 8.07 0.39
N GLY A 19 34.95 7.06 1.20
CA GLY A 19 34.36 5.73 1.17
C GLY A 19 32.98 5.63 1.84
N GLN A 20 32.51 6.68 2.51
CA GLN A 20 31.12 6.76 2.97
C GLN A 20 30.21 6.89 1.75
N LYS A 21 29.68 5.75 1.29
CA LYS A 21 28.71 5.67 0.19
C LYS A 21 27.63 6.72 0.37
N LYS A 22 27.67 7.77 -0.46
CA LYS A 22 26.51 8.64 -0.71
C LYS A 22 25.33 7.72 -1.00
N GLU A 23 24.27 7.84 -0.22
CA GLU A 23 23.02 7.12 -0.51
C GLU A 23 22.64 7.43 -1.97
N ASN A 24 22.40 6.38 -2.75
CA ASN A 24 22.02 6.54 -4.15
C ASN A 24 20.76 7.42 -4.19
N VAL A 25 20.80 8.50 -4.98
CA VAL A 25 19.70 9.46 -5.10
C VAL A 25 18.38 8.76 -5.42
N ASP A 26 18.42 7.71 -6.26
CA ASP A 26 17.23 6.90 -6.56
C ASP A 26 16.70 6.16 -5.33
N VAL A 27 17.58 5.59 -4.51
CA VAL A 27 17.17 4.91 -3.26
C VAL A 27 16.48 5.89 -2.32
N LYS A 28 17.02 7.10 -2.16
CA LYS A 28 16.39 8.15 -1.35
C LYS A 28 15.01 8.51 -1.90
N ASN A 29 14.92 8.75 -3.21
CA ASN A 29 13.66 9.15 -3.86
C ASN A 29 12.59 8.04 -3.77
N ILE A 30 12.97 6.77 -3.97
CA ILE A 30 12.08 5.61 -3.81
C ILE A 30 11.53 5.55 -2.39
N LYS A 31 12.39 5.66 -1.37
CA LYS A 31 11.95 5.67 0.04
C LYS A 31 10.99 6.82 0.32
N CYS A 32 11.29 8.01 -0.18
CA CYS A 32 10.41 9.17 -0.06
C CYS A 32 9.05 8.93 -0.72
N SER A 33 9.00 8.42 -1.96
CA SER A 33 7.72 8.11 -2.63
C SER A 33 6.86 7.14 -1.81
N ILE A 34 7.46 6.06 -1.30
CA ILE A 34 6.75 5.08 -0.47
C ILE A 34 6.25 5.71 0.83
N LEU A 35 7.13 6.36 1.60
CA LEU A 35 6.72 6.95 2.89
C LEU A 35 5.70 8.07 2.71
N ASN A 36 5.81 8.88 1.67
CA ASN A 36 4.85 9.95 1.42
C ASN A 36 3.50 9.38 0.99
N PHE A 37 3.46 8.34 0.16
CA PHE A 37 2.22 7.63 -0.14
C PHE A 37 1.57 7.06 1.11
N LEU A 38 2.33 6.34 1.94
CA LEU A 38 1.81 5.75 3.18
C LEU A 38 1.31 6.82 4.17
N ASN A 39 2.03 7.93 4.31
CA ASN A 39 1.59 9.04 5.16
C ASN A 39 0.37 9.76 4.60
N TRP A 40 0.31 9.97 3.27
CA TRP A 40 -0.86 10.54 2.61
C TRP A 40 -2.07 9.64 2.84
N TYR A 41 -1.94 8.33 2.60
CA TYR A 41 -2.99 7.35 2.79
C TYR A 41 -3.49 7.27 4.24
N ARG A 42 -2.60 7.48 5.22
CA ARG A 42 -2.94 7.52 6.66
C ARG A 42 -3.65 8.80 7.07
N LEU A 43 -3.22 9.95 6.54
CA LEU A 43 -3.71 11.27 6.94
C LEU A 43 -5.02 11.64 6.25
N ASP A 44 -5.22 11.13 5.04
CA ASP A 44 -6.43 11.32 4.28
C ASP A 44 -7.48 10.30 4.72
N GLU A 45 -8.75 10.69 4.75
CA GLU A 45 -9.85 9.84 5.21
C GLU A 45 -10.16 8.69 4.23
N VAL A 46 -9.22 8.22 3.39
CA VAL A 46 -9.43 7.10 2.46
C VAL A 46 -9.98 5.87 3.18
N LEU A 47 -9.53 5.68 4.42
CA LEU A 47 -9.93 4.61 5.34
C LEU A 47 -11.41 4.66 5.76
N ASP A 48 -12.04 5.83 5.74
CA ASP A 48 -13.43 5.98 6.22
C ASP A 48 -14.47 5.69 5.12
N THR A 49 -14.08 5.41 3.86
CA THR A 49 -15.02 5.04 2.78
C THR A 49 -15.85 3.78 3.05
N THR A 50 -15.57 3.08 4.16
CA THR A 50 -16.31 1.94 4.70
C THR A 50 -17.19 2.27 5.93
N LYS A 51 -17.12 3.48 6.50
CA LYS A 51 -17.91 3.89 7.68
C LYS A 51 -19.11 4.75 7.28
N GLU A 52 -20.28 4.38 7.79
CA GLU A 52 -21.60 5.00 7.52
C GLU A 52 -21.76 6.46 7.99
N ASN A 53 -20.72 7.14 8.47
CA ASN A 53 -20.81 8.49 9.04
C ASN A 53 -19.84 9.47 8.38
N TYR A 54 -20.16 9.92 7.17
CA TYR A 54 -19.53 11.08 6.56
C TYR A 54 -20.46 12.29 6.51
N PRO A 55 -19.98 13.49 6.90
CA PRO A 55 -20.65 14.73 6.58
C PRO A 55 -20.38 15.11 5.10
N GLU A 56 -21.41 15.00 4.26
CA GLU A 56 -21.64 15.80 3.04
C GLU A 56 -20.45 16.09 2.08
N LYS A 57 -19.58 15.10 1.82
CA LYS A 57 -18.88 15.02 0.53
C LYS A 57 -19.45 13.82 -0.21
N GLU A 58 -19.85 14.04 -1.47
CA GLU A 58 -20.58 13.12 -2.36
C GLU A 58 -19.80 11.82 -2.70
N PHE A 59 -19.37 11.05 -1.70
CA PHE A 59 -18.83 9.72 -1.89
C PHE A 59 -20.00 8.73 -1.85
N HIS A 60 -20.48 8.38 -3.03
CA HIS A 60 -21.39 7.26 -3.20
C HIS A 60 -20.73 5.98 -2.65
N PRO A 61 -21.44 5.14 -1.89
CA PRO A 61 -20.89 3.89 -1.41
C PRO A 61 -20.56 2.98 -2.61
N ILE A 62 -19.34 2.43 -2.64
CA ILE A 62 -18.91 1.51 -3.71
C ILE A 62 -19.83 0.28 -3.80
N ILE A 63 -20.32 -0.19 -2.65
CA ILE A 63 -21.27 -1.30 -2.56
C ILE A 63 -22.68 -0.74 -2.46
N VAL A 64 -23.53 -1.09 -3.43
CA VAL A 64 -24.95 -0.74 -3.43
C VAL A 64 -25.78 -1.95 -3.04
N ARG A 65 -26.66 -1.75 -2.06
CA ARG A 65 -27.61 -2.76 -1.56
C ARG A 65 -29.01 -2.37 -2.00
N GLU A 66 -29.54 -3.04 -3.02
CA GLU A 66 -30.92 -2.83 -3.49
C GLU A 66 -31.86 -3.84 -2.84
N ARG A 67 -32.88 -3.37 -2.13
CA ARG A 67 -33.92 -4.24 -1.54
C ARG A 67 -35.03 -4.47 -2.55
N VAL A 68 -35.31 -5.73 -2.85
CA VAL A 68 -36.43 -6.17 -3.69
C VAL A 68 -37.28 -7.13 -2.84
N ASP A 69 -38.42 -6.65 -2.35
CA ASP A 69 -39.27 -7.32 -1.38
C ASP A 69 -38.53 -7.76 -0.11
N THR A 70 -38.39 -9.08 0.10
CA THR A 70 -37.65 -9.70 1.21
C THR A 70 -36.22 -10.08 0.83
N MET A 71 -35.78 -9.73 -0.37
CA MET A 71 -34.46 -10.06 -0.91
C MET A 71 -33.58 -8.80 -1.01
N ILE A 72 -32.27 -9.02 -0.93
CA ILE A 72 -31.24 -8.01 -1.18
C ILE A 72 -30.46 -8.43 -2.41
N LYS A 73 -30.31 -7.50 -3.35
CA LYS A 73 -29.43 -7.61 -4.50
C LYS A 73 -28.25 -6.65 -4.29
N LEU A 74 -27.05 -7.17 -4.50
CA LEU A 74 -25.83 -6.38 -4.43
C LEU A 74 -25.42 -5.93 -5.83
N SER A 75 -24.83 -4.76 -5.91
CA SER A 75 -24.11 -4.27 -7.07
C SER A 75 -22.91 -3.42 -6.64
N ILE A 76 -21.97 -3.26 -7.55
CA ILE A 76 -20.85 -2.35 -7.38
C ILE A 76 -21.13 -1.10 -8.22
N ASP A 77 -21.08 0.07 -7.57
CA ASP A 77 -21.17 1.35 -8.26
C ASP A 77 -19.80 1.70 -8.87
N MET A 78 -19.66 1.48 -10.18
CA MET A 78 -18.42 1.79 -10.88
C MET A 78 -18.14 3.29 -10.99
N VAL A 79 -19.15 4.16 -10.85
CA VAL A 79 -18.93 5.61 -10.78
C VAL A 79 -18.26 5.97 -9.46
N ALA A 80 -18.74 5.41 -8.35
CA ALA A 80 -18.10 5.54 -7.05
C ALA A 80 -16.66 5.01 -7.06
N VAL A 81 -16.42 3.87 -7.74
CA VAL A 81 -15.06 3.34 -7.93
C VAL A 81 -14.17 4.32 -8.67
N GLU A 82 -14.61 4.92 -9.78
CA GLU A 82 -13.77 5.90 -10.50
C GLU A 82 -13.49 7.15 -9.64
N ASN A 83 -14.42 7.59 -8.81
CA ASN A 83 -14.18 8.69 -7.86
C ASN A 83 -13.10 8.32 -6.82
N TYR A 84 -13.19 7.12 -6.25
CA TYR A 84 -12.18 6.58 -5.34
C TYR A 84 -10.79 6.46 -6.02
N LEU A 85 -10.74 5.93 -7.23
CA LEU A 85 -9.50 5.80 -8.00
C LEU A 85 -8.92 7.16 -8.39
N GLY A 86 -9.77 8.12 -8.76
CA GLY A 86 -9.37 9.50 -9.04
C GLY A 86 -8.75 10.17 -7.81
N HIS A 87 -9.32 9.92 -6.64
CA HIS A 87 -8.77 10.40 -5.37
C HIS A 87 -7.40 9.78 -5.06
N ILE A 88 -7.22 8.45 -5.19
CA ILE A 88 -5.91 7.81 -5.02
C ILE A 88 -4.88 8.39 -6.02
N LYS A 89 -5.28 8.58 -7.27
CA LYS A 89 -4.42 9.13 -8.32
C LYS A 89 -3.96 10.55 -7.98
N SER A 90 -4.79 11.34 -7.29
CA SER A 90 -4.46 12.70 -6.88
C SER A 90 -3.30 12.79 -5.87
N SER A 91 -2.94 11.67 -5.23
CA SER A 91 -1.76 11.58 -4.35
C SER A 91 -0.43 11.85 -5.07
N ASN A 92 -0.38 11.69 -6.40
CA ASN A 92 0.83 11.81 -7.23
C ASN A 92 1.97 10.84 -6.85
N TYR A 93 1.70 9.79 -6.06
CA TYR A 93 2.71 8.79 -5.69
C TYR A 93 2.54 7.44 -6.39
N VAL A 94 1.40 7.23 -7.06
CA VAL A 94 1.06 5.99 -7.76
C VAL A 94 1.07 6.17 -9.27
N SER A 95 1.32 5.09 -10.00
CA SER A 95 1.30 5.09 -11.47
C SER A 95 -0.09 4.78 -12.01
N GLU A 96 -0.30 5.00 -13.31
CA GLU A 96 -1.51 4.53 -14.00
C GLU A 96 -1.67 3.01 -13.91
N SER A 97 -0.56 2.26 -13.85
CA SER A 97 -0.62 0.80 -13.70
C SER A 97 -1.28 0.42 -12.38
N PHE A 98 -0.95 1.12 -11.29
CA PHE A 98 -1.56 0.90 -9.99
C PHE A 98 -3.06 1.15 -10.03
N ILE A 99 -3.48 2.28 -10.60
CA ILE A 99 -4.89 2.66 -10.75
C ILE A 99 -5.65 1.65 -11.61
N ASN A 100 -5.07 1.22 -12.73
CA ASN A 100 -5.68 0.24 -13.62
C ASN A 100 -5.86 -1.12 -12.95
N ASN A 101 -4.89 -1.56 -12.13
CA ASN A 101 -4.98 -2.81 -11.37
C ASN A 101 -6.14 -2.76 -10.38
N LEU A 102 -6.29 -1.64 -9.64
CA LEU A 102 -7.42 -1.46 -8.72
C LEU A 102 -8.77 -1.38 -9.45
N ARG A 103 -8.83 -0.73 -10.62
CA ARG A 103 -10.03 -0.72 -11.47
C ARG A 103 -10.44 -2.13 -11.88
N GLN A 104 -9.48 -2.91 -12.38
CA GLN A 104 -9.71 -4.30 -12.79
C GLN A 104 -10.16 -5.16 -11.62
N TYR A 105 -9.61 -4.94 -10.42
CA TYR A 105 -10.03 -5.63 -9.21
C TYR A 105 -11.52 -5.39 -8.91
N HIS A 106 -11.95 -4.12 -8.88
CA HIS A 106 -13.36 -3.78 -8.64
C HIS A 106 -14.27 -4.28 -9.76
N GLN A 107 -13.84 -4.18 -11.02
CA GLN A 107 -14.61 -4.70 -12.16
C GLN A 107 -14.82 -6.22 -12.04
N LYS A 108 -13.79 -6.96 -11.66
CA LYS A 108 -13.89 -8.41 -11.44
C LYS A 108 -14.94 -8.73 -10.37
N ILE A 109 -14.93 -8.00 -9.26
CA ILE A 109 -15.93 -8.18 -8.19
C ILE A 109 -17.34 -7.80 -8.67
N ALA A 110 -17.48 -6.71 -9.42
CA ALA A 110 -18.74 -6.31 -10.04
C ALA A 110 -19.29 -7.42 -10.98
N ASP A 111 -18.42 -8.05 -11.75
CA ASP A 111 -18.77 -9.16 -12.65
C ASP A 111 -19.20 -10.42 -11.88
N GLU A 112 -18.51 -10.74 -10.79
CA GLU A 112 -18.86 -11.86 -9.91
C GLU A 112 -20.22 -11.64 -9.21
N ILE A 113 -20.44 -10.43 -8.67
CA ILE A 113 -21.69 -10.07 -7.97
C ILE A 113 -22.86 -10.00 -8.93
N ARG A 114 -22.68 -9.51 -10.15
CA ARG A 114 -23.75 -9.45 -11.17
C ARG A 114 -24.36 -10.82 -11.47
N ASN A 115 -23.57 -11.88 -11.34
CA ASN A 115 -24.02 -13.26 -11.53
C ASN A 115 -24.49 -13.93 -10.22
N SER A 116 -24.36 -13.25 -9.08
CA SER A 116 -24.80 -13.77 -7.78
C SER A 116 -26.32 -13.71 -7.65
N LYS A 117 -26.90 -14.68 -6.94
CA LYS A 117 -28.33 -14.70 -6.64
C LYS A 117 -28.62 -13.69 -5.52
N PRO A 118 -29.74 -12.94 -5.58
CA PRO A 118 -30.22 -12.19 -4.43
C PRO A 118 -30.35 -13.10 -3.22
N TYR A 119 -30.16 -12.55 -2.02
CA TYR A 119 -30.25 -13.29 -0.75
C TYR A 119 -31.34 -12.72 0.15
N PRO A 120 -31.90 -13.51 1.08
CA PRO A 120 -32.92 -13.03 2.01
C PRO A 120 -32.39 -11.90 2.90
N ALA A 121 -33.15 -10.83 3.08
CA ALA A 121 -32.81 -9.73 3.98
C ALA A 121 -32.66 -10.18 5.44
N SER A 122 -33.29 -11.30 5.82
CA SER A 122 -33.15 -11.93 7.13
C SER A 122 -31.80 -12.59 7.36
N ALA A 123 -30.95 -12.73 6.34
CA ALA A 123 -29.62 -13.34 6.46
C ALA A 123 -28.59 -12.41 7.12
N GLY A 124 -28.93 -11.13 7.37
CA GLY A 124 -28.03 -10.15 7.95
C GLY A 124 -27.09 -9.49 6.93
N GLU A 125 -26.08 -8.78 7.41
CA GLU A 125 -25.10 -8.12 6.56
C GLU A 125 -24.20 -9.14 5.86
N PHE A 126 -24.20 -9.11 4.53
CA PHE A 126 -23.36 -10.00 3.74
C PHE A 126 -21.96 -9.39 3.58
N ALA A 127 -20.97 -10.14 4.05
CA ALA A 127 -19.58 -9.90 3.72
C ALA A 127 -19.37 -10.14 2.21
N ILE A 128 -19.00 -9.12 1.44
CA ILE A 128 -18.51 -9.26 0.06
C ILE A 128 -17.02 -9.59 0.11
N PRO A 129 -16.59 -10.82 -0.26
CA PRO A 129 -15.18 -11.17 -0.24
C PRO A 129 -14.36 -10.18 -1.07
N GLY A 130 -13.36 -9.56 -0.44
CA GLY A 130 -12.47 -8.59 -1.10
C GLY A 130 -12.89 -7.11 -1.01
N LEU A 131 -14.08 -6.78 -0.50
CA LEU A 131 -14.50 -5.37 -0.30
C LEU A 131 -14.95 -5.02 1.13
N ASN A 132 -14.98 -5.99 2.06
CA ASN A 132 -15.25 -5.67 3.48
C ASN A 132 -14.01 -5.17 4.23
N CYS A 133 -12.88 -5.10 3.54
CA CYS A 133 -11.63 -4.63 4.06
C CYS A 133 -11.02 -3.67 3.04
N ASP A 134 -10.02 -2.91 3.48
CA ASP A 134 -9.30 -2.00 2.62
C ASP A 134 -8.67 -2.76 1.44
N VAL A 135 -8.88 -2.29 0.21
CA VAL A 135 -8.42 -3.02 -0.99
C VAL A 135 -6.89 -3.00 -1.11
N ILE A 136 -6.21 -2.04 -0.49
CA ILE A 136 -4.76 -1.87 -0.57
C ILE A 136 -4.09 -2.53 0.65
N PHE A 137 -4.65 -2.37 1.84
CA PHE A 137 -4.04 -2.78 3.12
C PHE A 137 -4.79 -3.90 3.85
N GLY A 138 -5.95 -4.33 3.37
CA GLY A 138 -6.73 -5.40 3.99
C GLY A 138 -7.42 -4.96 5.28
N PHE A 139 -7.42 -5.85 6.28
CA PHE A 139 -8.10 -5.61 7.55
C PHE A 139 -7.29 -4.66 8.43
N GLU A 140 -8.01 -3.79 9.14
CA GLU A 140 -7.46 -2.86 10.15
C GLU A 140 -6.21 -2.11 9.65
N PRO A 141 -6.31 -1.42 8.50
CA PRO A 141 -5.19 -0.72 7.88
C PRO A 141 -4.52 0.30 8.83
N GLU A 142 -5.28 0.88 9.76
CA GLU A 142 -4.80 1.75 10.83
C GLU A 142 -3.73 1.08 11.72
N GLU A 143 -3.85 -0.21 12.02
CA GLU A 143 -2.84 -0.96 12.81
C GLU A 143 -1.50 -1.05 12.08
N ILE A 144 -1.51 -0.97 10.76
CA ILE A 144 -0.30 -0.95 9.93
C ILE A 144 0.21 0.49 9.79
N LEU A 145 -0.70 1.41 9.46
CA LEU A 145 -0.37 2.77 9.08
C LEU A 145 0.10 3.62 10.26
N ASP A 146 -0.40 3.40 11.48
CA ASP A 146 0.09 4.14 12.65
C ASP A 146 1.53 3.78 13.03
N HIS A 147 2.02 2.61 12.58
CA HIS A 147 3.36 2.13 12.82
C HIS A 147 4.32 2.32 11.62
N ILE A 148 3.97 3.12 10.60
CA ILE A 148 4.85 3.40 9.43
C ILE A 148 6.25 3.86 9.87
N LYS A 149 6.36 4.65 10.93
CA LYS A 149 7.64 5.18 11.44
C LYS A 149 8.56 4.09 11.99
N GLU A 150 8.01 2.95 12.41
CA GLU A 150 8.76 1.78 12.85
C GLU A 150 9.21 0.90 11.67
N GLY A 151 8.69 1.19 10.48
CA GLY A 151 8.99 0.46 9.27
C GLY A 151 10.42 0.63 8.80
N ARG A 152 10.99 -0.44 8.24
CA ARG A 152 12.36 -0.48 7.71
C ARG A 152 12.36 -0.95 6.26
N PHE A 153 13.18 -0.31 5.44
CA PHE A 153 13.47 -0.76 4.09
C PHE A 153 14.50 -1.90 4.12
N ALA A 154 14.02 -3.14 4.11
CA ALA A 154 14.87 -4.33 4.28
C ALA A 154 15.67 -4.65 3.02
N LYS A 155 15.08 -4.48 1.83
CA LYS A 155 15.74 -4.79 0.56
C LYS A 155 15.22 -3.87 -0.53
N ILE A 156 16.14 -3.28 -1.29
CA ILE A 156 15.84 -2.48 -2.47
C ILE A 156 16.64 -3.07 -3.63
N ARG A 157 15.96 -3.33 -4.75
CA ARG A 157 16.55 -3.76 -6.01
C ARG A 157 16.08 -2.82 -7.09
N ILE A 158 17.01 -2.20 -7.80
CA ILE A 158 16.75 -1.27 -8.89
C ILE A 158 17.35 -1.86 -10.16
N ILE A 159 16.55 -1.95 -11.22
CA ILE A 159 16.95 -2.45 -12.53
C ILE A 159 16.39 -1.45 -13.55
N TYR A 160 17.27 -0.63 -14.14
CA TYR A 160 16.89 0.51 -14.97
C TYR A 160 15.89 1.42 -14.25
N ASP A 161 14.76 1.73 -14.90
CA ASP A 161 13.67 2.54 -14.38
C ASP A 161 12.66 1.74 -13.56
N LYS A 162 13.01 0.55 -13.08
CA LYS A 162 12.14 -0.27 -12.22
C LYS A 162 12.80 -0.56 -10.88
N ALA A 163 11.99 -0.57 -9.82
CA ALA A 163 12.43 -0.93 -8.48
C ALA A 163 11.47 -1.92 -7.82
N MET A 164 12.04 -2.81 -7.01
CA MET A 164 11.32 -3.69 -6.10
C MET A 164 11.86 -3.46 -4.69
N VAL A 165 10.95 -3.21 -3.75
CA VAL A 165 11.27 -2.76 -2.40
C VAL A 165 10.52 -3.62 -1.39
N LYS A 166 11.27 -4.22 -0.47
CA LYS A 166 10.71 -4.84 0.73
C LYS A 166 10.71 -3.83 1.88
N PHE A 167 9.53 -3.56 2.41
CA PHE A 167 9.30 -2.69 3.55
C PHE A 167 8.68 -3.49 4.68
N ASP A 168 9.39 -3.58 5.81
CA ASP A 168 8.97 -4.40 6.95
C ASP A 168 8.56 -3.49 8.10
N ILE A 169 7.38 -3.69 8.64
CA ILE A 169 6.97 -3.22 9.96
C ILE A 169 6.93 -4.48 10.83
N SER A 170 7.99 -4.71 11.61
CA SER A 170 8.38 -6.04 12.14
C SER A 170 7.29 -6.80 12.92
N ARG A 171 6.23 -6.13 13.37
CA ARG A 171 5.09 -6.74 14.07
C ARG A 171 3.74 -6.67 13.34
N PHE A 172 3.66 -5.90 12.27
CA PHE A 172 2.38 -5.51 11.70
C PHE A 172 2.28 -5.92 10.24
N ASN A 173 3.35 -5.76 9.46
CA ASN A 173 3.28 -6.01 8.03
C ASN A 173 4.66 -6.29 7.41
N GLN A 174 4.69 -7.16 6.40
CA GLN A 174 5.80 -7.24 5.44
C GLN A 174 5.21 -6.92 4.09
N SER A 175 5.63 -5.80 3.50
CA SER A 175 5.08 -5.31 2.23
C SER A 175 6.13 -5.33 1.13
N VAL A 176 5.67 -5.62 -0.09
CA VAL A 176 6.43 -5.45 -1.31
C VAL A 176 5.83 -4.31 -2.12
N PHE A 177 6.68 -3.34 -2.44
CA PHE A 177 6.37 -2.29 -3.41
C PHE A 177 7.11 -2.56 -4.70
N THR A 178 6.45 -2.36 -5.84
CA THR A 178 7.13 -2.16 -7.12
C THR A 178 6.90 -0.73 -7.58
N LEU A 179 7.94 -0.15 -8.18
CA LEU A 179 7.91 1.23 -8.65
C LEU A 179 8.51 1.32 -10.06
N THR A 180 8.00 2.23 -10.86
CA THR A 180 8.58 2.62 -12.14
C THR A 180 8.93 4.10 -12.11
N LYS A 181 10.09 4.45 -12.67
CA LYS A 181 10.52 5.83 -12.86
C LYS A 181 9.91 6.38 -14.15
N THR A 182 9.18 7.47 -14.05
CA THR A 182 8.57 8.15 -15.20
C THR A 182 8.84 9.64 -15.08
N ASN A 183 9.41 10.24 -16.13
CA ASN A 183 9.79 11.66 -16.13
C ASN A 183 10.65 12.08 -14.92
N GLY A 184 11.54 11.18 -14.47
CA GLY A 184 12.41 11.42 -13.32
C GLY A 184 11.79 11.15 -11.94
N ILE A 185 10.49 10.82 -11.87
CA ILE A 185 9.75 10.59 -10.63
C ILE A 185 9.51 9.09 -10.46
N TRP A 186 9.72 8.57 -9.25
CA TRP A 186 9.40 7.18 -8.91
C TRP A 186 7.95 7.07 -8.45
N LEU A 187 7.15 6.32 -9.18
CA LEU A 187 5.73 6.08 -8.92
C LEU A 187 5.50 4.61 -8.56
N ILE A 188 4.61 4.35 -7.60
CA ILE A 188 4.26 3.00 -7.14
C ILE A 188 3.35 2.36 -8.19
N ASP A 189 3.76 1.19 -8.70
CA ASP A 189 2.96 0.37 -9.63
C ASP A 189 2.14 -0.68 -8.91
N TYR A 190 2.64 -1.17 -7.77
CA TYR A 190 2.01 -2.21 -6.98
C TYR A 190 2.43 -2.14 -5.51
N LEU A 191 1.49 -2.49 -4.64
CA LEU A 191 1.69 -2.78 -3.23
C LEU A 191 1.02 -4.12 -2.92
N GLY A 192 1.73 -5.00 -2.24
CA GLY A 192 1.17 -6.25 -1.74
C GLY A 192 1.93 -6.80 -0.55
N PHE A 193 1.43 -7.91 -0.02
CA PHE A 193 2.00 -8.59 1.14
C PHE A 193 3.13 -9.54 0.73
N ASP A 194 4.24 -9.49 1.47
CA ASP A 194 5.27 -10.51 1.41
C ASP A 194 4.87 -11.69 2.31
N LEU A 195 4.34 -12.75 1.69
CA LEU A 195 3.89 -13.95 2.39
C LEU A 195 5.04 -14.92 2.71
N THR A 196 6.29 -14.61 2.34
CA THR A 196 7.41 -15.55 2.43
C THR A 196 7.69 -16.04 3.86
N ASN A 197 7.35 -15.26 4.89
CA ASN A 197 7.58 -15.62 6.31
C ASN A 197 6.31 -15.70 7.16
N PHE A 198 5.13 -15.82 6.53
CA PHE A 198 3.85 -15.77 7.25
C PHE A 198 3.74 -16.87 8.33
N ASP A 199 4.17 -18.10 7.99
CA ASP A 199 4.11 -19.25 8.90
C ASP A 199 5.04 -19.13 10.13
N GLU A 200 6.19 -18.47 10.00
CA GLU A 200 7.09 -18.22 11.13
C GLU A 200 6.54 -17.15 12.08
N TYR A 201 5.79 -16.19 11.53
CA TYR A 201 5.17 -15.11 12.30
C TYR A 201 3.98 -15.62 13.12
N ASP A 202 3.09 -16.41 12.52
CA ASP A 202 1.94 -17.02 13.21
C ASP A 202 2.38 -18.00 14.32
N LYS A 203 3.48 -18.73 14.11
CA LYS A 203 4.06 -19.55 15.19
C LYS A 203 4.58 -18.73 16.37
N LYS A 204 5.24 -17.58 16.13
CA LYS A 204 5.78 -16.72 17.20
C LYS A 204 4.71 -15.93 17.94
N SER A 205 3.61 -15.55 17.28
CA SER A 205 2.50 -14.84 17.91
C SER A 205 1.69 -15.76 18.83
N ARG A 206 1.48 -17.03 18.43
CA ARG A 206 0.80 -18.05 19.24
C ARG A 206 1.59 -18.49 20.48
N LEU A 207 2.92 -18.45 20.42
CA LEU A 207 3.79 -18.77 21.56
C LEU A 207 3.92 -17.65 22.61
N ARG A 208 3.29 -16.49 22.38
CA ARG A 208 3.31 -15.32 23.27
C ARG A 208 1.95 -14.99 23.90
N LYS A 209 0.92 -15.79 23.61
CA LYS A 209 -0.34 -15.83 24.36
C LYS A 209 -0.27 -16.97 25.38
#